data_AF-A0A7S1YGU2-F1
#
_entry.id   AF-A0A7S1YGU2-F1
#
_cell.length_a   1.000
_cell.length_b   1.000
_cell.length_c   1.000
_cell.angle_alpha   90.00
_cell.angle_beta   90.00
_cell.angle_gamma   90.00
#
_symmetry.space_group_name_H-M   'P 1'
#
loop_
_entity.id
_entity.type
_entity.pdbx_description
1 polymer ?
#
loop_
_entity_poly.entity_id
_entity_poly.type
_entity_poly.pdbx_seq_one_letter_code
_entity_poly.pdbx_strand_id
1 'polypeptide(L)'
;VKFAAVGFCFGGWVTGRFLALQNQPSITCAVGVHPSWQPEPIGGDGSPLELAERVGTKPILFLPAGNDDLKPNNPVVQQLAEQRSVDPEEVSVPFEDMKHGWVARNDPNDDESVAREQAHALELVANFIKKH
;
A
#
# COMPACT_ATOMS: atom_id res chain seq x y z
N VAL A 1 19.03 -12.91 -3.31
CA VAL A 1 17.58 -13.17 -3.19
C VAL A 1 16.89 -11.82 -3.08
N LYS A 2 15.75 -11.63 -3.75
CA LYS A 2 14.93 -10.41 -3.67
C LYS A 2 13.64 -10.74 -2.93
N PHE A 3 13.17 -9.82 -2.11
CA PHE A 3 11.95 -9.95 -1.32
C PHE A 3 11.00 -8.81 -1.67
N ALA A 4 9.72 -9.14 -1.77
CA ALA A 4 8.63 -8.18 -1.75
C ALA A 4 7.85 -8.36 -0.45
N ALA A 5 7.23 -7.29 0.05
CA ALA A 5 6.41 -7.34 1.25
C ALA A 5 4.96 -6.97 0.93
N VAL A 6 4.00 -7.74 1.46
CA VAL A 6 2.56 -7.44 1.33
C VAL A 6 1.99 -7.30 2.73
N GLY A 7 1.33 -6.19 2.99
CA GLY A 7 0.77 -5.85 4.30
C GLY A 7 -0.70 -5.48 4.21
N PHE A 8 -1.48 -5.91 5.20
CA PHE A 8 -2.92 -5.65 5.30
C PHE A 8 -3.20 -4.78 6.52
N CYS A 9 -4.00 -3.71 6.39
CA CYS A 9 -4.31 -2.79 7.50
C CYS A 9 -3.02 -2.22 8.11
N PHE A 10 -2.78 -2.50 9.39
CA PHE A 10 -1.54 -2.18 10.12
C PHE A 10 -0.30 -2.75 9.42
N GLY A 11 -0.42 -3.91 8.78
CA GLY A 11 0.65 -4.48 7.98
C GLY A 11 1.11 -3.54 6.85
N GLY A 12 0.22 -2.72 6.29
CA GLY A 12 0.58 -1.72 5.27
C GLY A 12 1.52 -0.63 5.79
N TRP A 13 1.42 -0.28 7.08
CA TRP A 13 2.39 0.60 7.73
C TRP A 13 3.73 -0.10 7.97
N VAL A 14 3.69 -1.35 8.44
CA VAL A 14 4.89 -2.15 8.64
C VAL A 14 5.68 -2.29 7.33
N THR A 15 5.01 -2.52 6.20
CA THR A 15 5.69 -2.60 4.90
C THR A 15 6.31 -1.27 4.47
N GLY A 16 5.66 -0.14 4.74
CA GLY A 16 6.23 1.20 4.51
C GLY A 16 7.50 1.41 5.32
N ARG A 17 7.47 1.08 6.62
CA ARG A 17 8.67 1.12 7.48
C ARG A 17 9.76 0.17 7.02
N PHE A 18 9.39 -1.01 6.53
CA PHE A 18 10.33 -2.00 6.02
C PHE A 18 11.06 -1.49 4.77
N LEU A 19 10.36 -0.79 3.87
CA LEU A 19 10.99 -0.11 2.74
C LEU A 19 11.89 1.05 3.17
N ALA A 20 11.52 1.80 4.20
CA ALA A 20 12.31 2.92 4.72
C ALA A 20 13.66 2.51 5.36
N LEU A 21 13.93 1.22 5.56
CA LEU A 21 15.22 0.75 6.09
C LEU A 21 16.34 0.94 5.04
N GLN A 22 17.32 1.77 5.39
CA GLN A 22 18.45 2.16 4.53
C GLN A 22 19.40 0.99 4.20
N ASN A 23 19.48 -0.03 5.06
CA ASN A 23 20.44 -1.15 4.93
C ASN A 23 19.81 -2.47 4.47
N GLN A 24 18.69 -2.41 3.74
CA GLN A 24 17.98 -3.60 3.25
C GLN A 24 17.85 -3.60 1.72
N PRO A 25 18.94 -3.84 0.97
CA PRO A 25 18.92 -3.84 -0.50
C PRO A 25 18.14 -5.03 -1.09
N SER A 26 17.82 -6.03 -0.27
CA SER A 26 17.10 -7.22 -0.73
C SER A 26 15.59 -6.99 -0.84
N ILE A 27 15.03 -5.90 -0.27
CA ILE A 27 13.60 -5.59 -0.36
C ILE A 27 13.39 -4.67 -1.55
N THR A 28 12.71 -5.16 -2.59
CA THR A 28 12.59 -4.43 -3.86
C THR A 28 11.31 -3.63 -3.98
N CYS A 29 10.23 -4.07 -3.36
CA CYS A 29 8.94 -3.40 -3.42
C CYS A 29 8.03 -3.81 -2.25
N ALA A 30 6.94 -3.07 -2.07
CA ALA A 30 5.88 -3.48 -1.17
C ALA A 30 4.47 -3.12 -1.65
N VAL A 31 3.46 -3.82 -1.11
CA VAL A 31 2.05 -3.52 -1.34
C VAL A 31 1.32 -3.40 0.00
N GLY A 32 0.58 -2.31 0.18
CA GLY A 32 -0.31 -2.09 1.32
C GLY A 32 -1.77 -2.21 0.89
N VAL A 33 -2.47 -3.24 1.37
CA VAL A 33 -3.89 -3.49 1.11
C VAL A 33 -4.71 -2.94 2.27
N HIS A 34 -5.72 -2.10 1.98
CA HIS A 34 -6.40 -1.24 2.95
C HIS A 34 -5.44 -0.66 4.00
N PRO A 35 -4.38 0.06 3.58
CA PRO A 35 -3.24 0.39 4.44
C PRO A 35 -3.60 1.44 5.49
N SER A 36 -2.99 1.33 6.69
CA SER A 36 -3.16 2.32 7.76
C SER A 36 -1.83 2.91 8.21
N TRP A 37 -1.39 4.04 7.63
CA TRP A 37 -0.13 4.74 8.01
C TRP A 37 -0.30 5.76 9.15
N GLN A 38 -1.54 5.97 9.60
CA GLN A 38 -1.88 6.82 10.74
C GLN A 38 -1.15 6.45 12.06
N PRO A 39 -0.66 5.20 12.29
CA PRO A 39 0.15 4.89 13.46
C PRO A 39 1.55 5.52 13.49
N GLU A 40 2.07 6.05 12.37
CA GLU A 40 3.45 6.57 12.30
C GLU A 40 3.77 7.64 13.37
N PRO A 41 2.90 8.61 13.71
CA PRO A 41 3.17 9.59 14.77
C PRO A 41 3.24 9.03 16.20
N ILE A 42 2.75 7.81 16.44
CA ILE A 42 2.66 7.22 17.78
C ILE A 42 3.65 6.07 17.94
N GLY A 43 3.81 5.24 16.90
CA GLY A 43 4.66 4.05 16.92
C GLY A 43 5.85 4.09 15.95
N GLY A 44 6.01 5.18 15.21
CA GLY A 44 7.06 5.40 14.23
C GLY A 44 8.05 6.48 14.64
N ASP A 45 8.77 6.99 13.65
CA ASP A 45 9.89 7.92 13.83
C ASP A 45 9.53 9.33 13.31
N GLY A 46 8.24 9.64 13.16
CA GLY A 46 7.77 10.93 12.62
C GLY A 46 6.34 10.89 12.11
N SER A 47 6.10 11.53 10.98
CA SER A 47 4.80 11.63 10.29
C SER A 47 4.73 10.70 9.08
N PRO A 48 3.52 10.41 8.55
CA PRO A 48 3.36 9.65 7.30
C PRO A 48 4.11 10.24 6.10
N LEU A 49 4.28 11.58 6.04
CA LEU A 49 5.06 12.26 5.00
C LEU A 49 6.56 12.04 5.15
N GLU A 50 7.10 12.11 6.37
CA GLU A 50 8.49 11.77 6.64
C GLU A 50 8.77 10.28 6.39
N LEU A 51 7.79 9.40 6.66
CA LEU A 51 7.89 8.00 6.27
C LEU A 51 7.96 7.83 4.75
N ALA A 52 7.12 8.52 3.98
CA ALA A 52 7.22 8.53 2.52
C ALA A 52 8.59 9.01 2.03
N GLU A 53 9.11 10.09 2.63
CA GLU A 53 10.44 10.63 2.31
C GLU A 53 11.51 9.55 2.45
N ARG A 54 11.49 8.82 3.58
CA ARG A 54 12.45 7.74 3.87
C ARG A 54 12.26 6.50 3.01
N VAL A 55 11.04 6.19 2.55
CA VAL A 55 10.80 5.13 1.54
C VAL A 55 11.55 5.46 0.25
N GLY A 56 11.60 6.74 -0.11
CA GLY A 56 12.39 7.22 -1.24
C GLY A 56 11.85 6.70 -2.57
N THR A 57 12.75 6.19 -3.40
CA THR A 57 12.41 5.72 -4.76
C THR A 57 11.94 4.26 -4.81
N LYS A 58 11.85 3.56 -3.66
CA LYS A 58 11.44 2.15 -3.64
C LYS A 58 9.96 2.02 -4.01
N PRO A 59 9.59 1.15 -4.96
CA PRO A 59 8.21 0.96 -5.36
C PRO A 59 7.31 0.51 -4.20
N ILE A 60 6.21 1.25 -4.01
CA ILE A 60 5.11 0.87 -3.13
C ILE A 60 3.78 1.07 -3.85
N LEU A 61 2.85 0.15 -3.65
CA LEU A 61 1.47 0.23 -4.13
C LEU A 61 0.50 0.22 -2.94
N PHE A 62 -0.47 1.12 -2.94
CA PHE A 62 -1.58 1.13 -2.00
C PHE A 62 -2.88 0.73 -2.69
N LEU A 63 -3.65 -0.10 -2.02
CA LEU A 63 -5.01 -0.47 -2.41
C LEU A 63 -5.95 -0.03 -1.28
N PRO A 64 -6.27 1.27 -1.15
CA PRO A 64 -7.17 1.75 -0.10
C PRO A 64 -8.62 1.42 -0.41
N ALA A 65 -9.42 1.18 0.63
CA ALA A 65 -10.87 1.11 0.51
C ALA A 65 -11.48 2.50 0.25
N GLY A 66 -12.75 2.57 -0.13
CA GLY A 66 -13.44 3.84 -0.34
C GLY A 66 -13.51 4.71 0.91
N ASN A 67 -13.52 4.10 2.09
CA ASN A 67 -13.53 4.79 3.38
C ASN A 67 -12.15 4.92 4.03
N ASP A 68 -11.07 4.67 3.28
CA ASP A 68 -9.68 4.81 3.74
C ASP A 68 -9.03 6.11 3.23
N ASP A 69 -7.92 6.47 3.89
CA ASP A 69 -6.99 7.49 3.41
C ASP A 69 -6.03 6.92 2.34
N LEU A 70 -4.95 7.63 2.01
CA LEU A 70 -3.92 7.20 1.05
C LEU A 70 -4.43 6.94 -0.38
N LYS A 71 -5.44 7.70 -0.82
CA LYS A 71 -5.89 7.80 -2.21
C LYS A 71 -4.94 8.68 -3.05
N PRO A 72 -5.02 8.69 -4.41
CA PRO A 72 -4.13 9.46 -5.28
C PRO A 72 -3.92 10.92 -4.88
N ASN A 73 -4.96 11.62 -4.42
CA ASN A 73 -4.88 13.03 -4.01
C ASN A 73 -4.25 13.26 -2.62
N ASN A 74 -3.89 12.20 -1.89
CA ASN A 74 -3.28 12.31 -0.57
C ASN A 74 -1.82 12.79 -0.69
N PRO A 75 -1.36 13.75 0.15
CA PRO A 75 0.02 14.25 0.10
C PRO A 75 1.10 13.16 0.19
N VAL A 76 0.87 12.11 0.97
CA VAL A 76 1.79 10.96 1.09
C VAL A 76 1.94 10.26 -0.26
N VAL A 77 0.83 10.05 -0.97
CA VAL A 77 0.82 9.37 -2.28
C VAL A 77 1.47 10.25 -3.34
N GLN A 78 1.16 11.55 -3.33
CA GLN A 78 1.77 12.53 -4.23
C GLN A 78 3.30 12.56 -4.08
N GLN A 79 3.79 12.58 -2.84
CA GLN A 79 5.23 12.58 -2.58
C GLN A 79 5.91 11.29 -3.06
N LEU A 80 5.32 10.12 -2.76
CA LEU A 80 5.83 8.83 -3.24
C LEU A 80 5.85 8.74 -4.78
N ALA A 81 4.85 9.32 -5.43
CA ALA A 81 4.76 9.39 -6.89
C ALA A 81 5.84 10.31 -7.47
N GLU A 82 6.03 11.50 -6.90
CA GLU A 82 7.07 12.46 -7.28
C GLU A 82 8.48 11.85 -7.15
N GLN A 83 8.78 11.23 -6.01
CA GLN A 83 10.07 10.57 -5.76
C GLN A 83 10.37 9.45 -6.77
N ARG A 84 9.33 8.82 -7.33
CA ARG A 84 9.44 7.76 -8.34
C ARG A 84 9.28 8.25 -9.78
N SER A 85 8.92 9.52 -9.99
CA SER A 85 8.57 10.09 -11.29
C SER A 85 7.49 9.29 -12.03
N VAL A 86 6.42 8.94 -11.31
CA VAL A 86 5.24 8.23 -11.84
C VAL A 86 3.96 9.00 -11.48
N ASP A 87 2.84 8.62 -12.09
CA ASP A 87 1.53 9.17 -11.72
C ASP A 87 1.07 8.65 -10.34
N PRO A 88 0.36 9.45 -9.54
CA PRO A 88 -0.19 9.04 -8.24
C PRO A 88 -1.08 7.77 -8.31
N GLU A 89 -1.74 7.54 -9.43
CA GLU A 89 -2.55 6.35 -9.72
C GLU A 89 -1.69 5.07 -9.87
N GLU A 90 -0.40 5.18 -10.19
CA GLU A 90 0.55 4.04 -10.13
C GLU A 90 1.00 3.72 -8.70
N VAL A 91 0.76 4.63 -7.75
CA VAL A 91 1.10 4.46 -6.32
C VAL A 91 -0.13 4.04 -5.51
N SER A 92 -1.33 4.49 -5.89
CA SER A 92 -2.57 4.14 -5.20
C SER A 92 -3.71 3.83 -6.16
N VAL A 93 -4.33 2.67 -5.99
CA VAL A 93 -5.53 2.25 -6.74
C VAL A 93 -6.70 2.05 -5.75
N PRO A 94 -7.61 3.03 -5.61
CA PRO A 94 -8.73 2.93 -4.67
C PRO A 94 -9.80 1.92 -5.09
N PHE A 95 -10.37 1.24 -4.11
CA PHE A 95 -11.55 0.38 -4.24
C PHE A 95 -12.75 1.09 -3.59
N GLU A 96 -13.37 2.01 -4.33
CA GLU A 96 -14.34 2.98 -3.78
C GLU A 96 -15.60 2.34 -3.17
N ASP A 97 -16.04 1.19 -3.68
CA ASP A 97 -17.21 0.48 -3.16
C ASP A 97 -16.88 -0.47 -2.00
N MET A 98 -15.59 -0.64 -1.67
CA MET A 98 -15.14 -1.54 -0.62
C MET A 98 -14.98 -0.80 0.72
N LYS A 99 -15.05 -1.55 1.81
CA LYS A 99 -14.75 -1.07 3.17
C LYS A 99 -13.41 -1.57 3.68
N HIS A 100 -12.80 -0.81 4.58
CA HIS A 100 -11.53 -1.20 5.21
C HIS A 100 -11.52 -2.66 5.68
N GLY A 101 -10.51 -3.40 5.23
CA GLY A 101 -10.35 -4.83 5.56
C GLY A 101 -11.11 -5.79 4.66
N TRP A 102 -11.72 -5.32 3.56
CA TRP A 102 -12.56 -6.17 2.70
C TRP A 102 -11.87 -7.44 2.21
N VAL A 103 -10.55 -7.37 1.97
CA VAL A 103 -9.79 -8.53 1.48
C VAL A 103 -9.67 -9.65 2.49
N ALA A 104 -9.56 -9.33 3.78
CA ALA A 104 -9.31 -10.32 4.82
C ALA A 104 -10.56 -10.67 5.65
N ARG A 105 -11.58 -9.79 5.67
CA ARG A 105 -12.71 -9.89 6.60
C ARG A 105 -14.01 -10.40 5.96
N ASN A 106 -14.22 -10.14 4.68
CA ASN A 106 -15.46 -10.52 4.01
C ASN A 106 -15.34 -11.92 3.39
N ASP A 107 -16.43 -12.69 3.45
CA ASP A 107 -16.55 -13.97 2.77
C ASP A 107 -16.95 -13.75 1.30
N PRO A 108 -16.15 -14.21 0.32
CA PRO A 108 -16.50 -14.08 -1.09
C PRO A 108 -17.75 -14.88 -1.51
N ASN A 109 -18.23 -15.82 -0.71
CA ASN A 109 -19.44 -16.59 -1.01
C ASN A 109 -20.73 -15.81 -0.69
N ASP A 110 -20.63 -14.77 0.13
CA ASP A 110 -21.79 -13.98 0.57
C ASP A 110 -22.12 -12.82 -0.40
N ASP A 111 -21.13 -12.35 -1.17
CA ASP A 111 -21.28 -11.19 -2.07
C ASP A 111 -20.34 -11.29 -3.29
N GLU A 112 -20.93 -11.40 -4.48
CA GLU A 112 -20.19 -11.50 -5.75
C GLU A 112 -19.30 -10.27 -6.02
N SER A 113 -19.73 -9.08 -5.58
CA SER A 113 -18.94 -7.87 -5.74
C SER A 113 -17.66 -7.92 -4.89
N VAL A 114 -17.77 -8.40 -3.65
CA VAL A 114 -16.61 -8.65 -2.78
C VAL A 114 -15.68 -9.68 -3.40
N ALA A 115 -16.21 -10.80 -3.89
CA ALA A 115 -15.38 -11.83 -4.52
C ALA A 115 -14.57 -11.30 -5.71
N ARG A 116 -15.21 -10.50 -6.56
CA ARG A 116 -14.55 -9.86 -7.71
C ARG A 116 -13.46 -8.88 -7.27
N GLU A 117 -13.75 -7.99 -6.32
CA GLU A 117 -12.78 -6.99 -5.88
C GLU A 117 -11.62 -7.61 -5.06
N GLN A 118 -11.86 -8.71 -4.35
CA GLN A 118 -10.80 -9.51 -3.71
C GLN A 118 -9.85 -10.10 -4.76
N ALA A 119 -10.39 -10.75 -5.80
CA ALA A 119 -9.59 -11.31 -6.89
C ALA A 119 -8.79 -10.21 -7.61
N HIS A 120 -9.41 -9.08 -7.91
CA HIS A 120 -8.76 -7.94 -8.56
C HIS A 120 -7.63 -7.35 -7.70
N ALA A 121 -7.85 -7.15 -6.39
CA ALA A 121 -6.80 -6.67 -5.49
C ALA A 121 -5.60 -7.62 -5.44
N LEU A 122 -5.83 -8.94 -5.39
CA LEU A 122 -4.76 -9.94 -5.38
C LEU A 122 -4.02 -10.02 -6.73
N GLU A 123 -4.72 -9.82 -7.84
CA GLU A 123 -4.10 -9.71 -9.16
C GLU A 123 -3.18 -8.48 -9.25
N LEU A 124 -3.63 -7.31 -8.78
CA LEU A 124 -2.81 -6.10 -8.71
C LEU A 124 -1.55 -6.32 -7.85
N VAL A 125 -1.69 -6.98 -6.69
CA VAL A 125 -0.55 -7.37 -5.83
C VAL A 125 0.45 -8.23 -6.61
N ALA A 126 -0.02 -9.30 -7.26
CA ALA A 126 0.84 -10.22 -7.99
C ALA A 126 1.55 -9.54 -9.17
N ASN A 127 0.83 -8.71 -9.93
CA ASN A 127 1.37 -7.97 -11.06
C ASN A 127 2.42 -6.94 -10.63
N PHE A 128 2.17 -6.23 -9.52
CA PHE A 128 3.13 -5.25 -8.98
C PHE A 128 4.43 -5.92 -8.53
N ILE A 129 4.34 -7.03 -7.79
CA ILE A 129 5.51 -7.78 -7.36
C ILE A 129 6.29 -8.35 -8.55
N LYS A 130 5.59 -8.83 -9.59
CA LYS A 130 6.24 -9.35 -10.80
C LYS A 130 6.99 -8.24 -11.57
N LYS A 131 6.49 -7.00 -11.54
CA LYS A 131 7.11 -5.84 -12.20
C LYS A 131 8.39 -5.37 -11.48
N HIS A 132 8.55 -5.62 -10.18
CA HIS A 132 9.55 -4.96 -9.32
C HIS A 132 10.43 -5.93 -8.49
#